data_AF-A0A3M1KFS8-F1
#
_entry.id   AF-A0A3M1KFS8-F1
#
_cell.length_a   1.000
_cell.length_b   1.000
_cell.length_c   1.000
_cell.angle_alpha   90.00
_cell.angle_beta   90.00
_cell.angle_gamma   90.00
#
_symmetry.space_group_name_H-M   'P 1'
#
loop_
_entity.id
_entity.type
_entity.pdbx_description
1 polymer ?
#
loop_
_entity_poly.entity_id
_entity_poly.type
_entity_poly.pdbx_seq_one_letter_code
_entity_poly.pdbx_strand_id
1 'polypeptide(L)'
;MKPETEPAVVVPTTRLRRRTVLCGAAVAAAAVGERVWGSAAEPPLDRLDPFGDIENFAVLRPYLFDAAGGKHLVSRLWEAYTRSGRREYGEWAVVYVFPWWRTMIARKDRVSVARIGQKMAQKLAADHPSHVAGYQWAAIHVGTEILSVGVIDALNQVSRMRTMLEKATAIDAGYFYGLPKLILAKAYAKLPPFPVSIGNLGRARDMLEELRPRQAHVFAIWHLFLAETMYLQGDPDGALSVLAEIEAAVTPENGATAYVLESTLGDAATLSKRIQDGTYERYLWDPLLEPARALPA
;
A
#
# COMPACT_ATOMS: atom_id res chain seq x y z
N MET A 1 14.85 2.09 65.39
CA MET A 1 15.02 1.97 63.93
C MET A 1 14.03 2.91 63.26
N LYS A 2 14.52 3.97 62.61
CA LYS A 2 13.70 4.85 61.76
C LYS A 2 13.72 4.29 60.33
N PRO A 3 12.61 4.33 59.58
CA PRO A 3 12.60 3.86 58.21
C PRO A 3 13.29 4.90 57.31
N GLU A 4 14.26 4.45 56.52
CA GLU A 4 14.86 5.23 55.44
C GLU A 4 13.84 5.35 54.30
N THR A 5 13.47 6.58 53.97
CA THR A 5 12.64 6.91 52.81
C THR A 5 13.53 6.94 51.57
N GLU A 6 13.20 6.07 50.62
CA GLU A 6 13.80 5.96 49.29
C GLU A 6 13.46 7.20 48.44
N PRO A 7 14.43 7.81 47.72
CA PRO A 7 14.16 9.00 46.92
C PRO A 7 13.43 8.66 45.62
N ALA A 8 12.37 9.43 45.34
CA ALA A 8 11.58 9.31 44.12
C ALA A 8 12.41 9.58 42.86
N VAL A 9 12.39 8.64 41.92
CA VAL A 9 12.98 8.77 40.58
C VAL A 9 12.16 9.76 39.77
N VAL A 10 12.73 10.93 39.51
CA VAL A 10 12.15 11.94 38.61
C VAL A 10 12.42 11.52 37.17
N VAL A 11 11.40 11.02 36.48
CA VAL A 11 11.46 10.74 35.04
C VAL A 11 11.32 12.06 34.27
N PRO A 12 12.28 12.45 33.41
CA PRO A 12 12.19 13.69 32.66
C PRO A 12 11.13 13.55 31.55
N THR A 13 10.04 14.30 31.69
CA THR A 13 9.03 14.50 30.64
C THR A 13 9.64 15.30 29.49
N THR A 14 10.22 14.60 28.52
CA THR A 14 10.69 15.23 27.28
C THR A 14 9.48 15.67 26.49
N ARG A 15 9.29 16.99 26.40
CA ARG A 15 8.25 17.63 25.60
C ARG A 15 8.40 17.22 24.13
N LEU A 16 7.51 16.35 23.64
CA LEU A 16 7.28 16.21 22.21
C LEU A 16 6.80 17.56 21.66
N ARG A 17 7.68 18.28 20.99
CA ARG A 17 7.30 19.39 20.12
C ARG A 17 6.54 18.80 18.94
N ARG A 18 5.22 18.79 19.00
CA ARG A 18 4.35 18.63 17.83
C ARG A 18 4.72 19.71 16.82
N ARG A 19 5.36 19.32 15.71
CA ARG A 19 5.35 20.13 14.49
C ARG A 19 3.97 19.96 13.86
N THR A 20 3.02 20.75 14.32
CA THR A 20 1.77 20.97 13.59
C THR A 20 2.14 21.80 12.37
N VAL A 21 2.32 21.14 11.22
CA VAL A 21 2.28 21.85 9.93
C VAL A 21 0.81 22.20 9.68
N LEU A 22 0.52 23.49 9.68
CA LEU A 22 -0.78 24.05 9.34
C LEU A 22 -1.16 23.66 7.91
N CYS A 23 -2.29 22.98 7.76
CA CYS A 23 -3.17 23.14 6.60
C CYS A 23 -4.53 23.58 7.11
N GLY A 24 -4.76 24.89 7.16
CA GLY A 24 -6.10 25.43 7.34
C GLY A 24 -6.79 25.56 6.00
N ALA A 25 -7.91 24.85 5.79
CA ALA A 25 -9.07 25.32 5.03
C ALA A 25 -10.26 24.34 5.11
N ALA A 26 -11.39 24.88 5.56
CA ALA A 26 -12.77 24.52 5.23
C ALA A 26 -13.24 23.06 5.45
N VAL A 27 -13.89 22.83 6.60
CA VAL A 27 -14.86 21.73 6.76
C VAL A 27 -16.16 22.15 6.08
N ALA A 28 -16.36 21.69 4.84
CA ALA A 28 -17.67 21.65 4.20
C ALA A 28 -18.19 20.20 4.27
N ALA A 29 -19.35 20.01 4.89
CA ALA A 29 -20.02 18.72 4.94
C ALA A 29 -20.36 18.24 3.52
N ALA A 30 -19.71 17.17 3.06
CA ALA A 30 -19.91 16.61 1.74
C ALA A 30 -21.21 15.79 1.70
N ALA A 31 -22.26 16.36 1.10
CA ALA A 31 -23.27 15.55 0.45
C ALA A 31 -22.59 14.81 -0.72
N VAL A 32 -22.75 13.49 -0.81
CA VAL A 32 -22.19 12.64 -1.88
C VAL A 32 -22.98 12.89 -3.16
N GLY A 33 -22.80 14.06 -3.77
CA GLY A 33 -23.15 14.27 -5.18
C GLY A 33 -22.08 13.61 -6.04
N GLU A 34 -22.48 12.89 -7.09
CA GLU A 34 -21.55 12.36 -8.08
C GLU A 34 -20.70 13.51 -8.64
N ARG A 35 -19.42 13.53 -8.29
CA ARG A 35 -18.48 14.49 -8.84
C ARG A 35 -18.27 14.12 -10.31
N VAL A 36 -18.82 14.94 -11.20
CA VAL A 36 -18.57 14.80 -12.64
C VAL A 36 -17.13 15.26 -12.90
N TRP A 37 -16.23 14.30 -13.08
CA TRP A 37 -14.87 14.54 -13.54
C TRP A 37 -14.92 15.03 -15.01
N GLY A 38 -14.57 16.29 -15.27
CA GLY A 38 -14.56 16.88 -16.62
C GLY A 38 -14.95 18.36 -16.73
N SER A 39 -15.40 19.04 -15.66
CA SER A 39 -15.80 20.47 -15.71
C SER A 39 -14.72 21.44 -15.21
N ALA A 40 -13.77 20.99 -14.38
CA ALA A 40 -12.59 21.77 -14.01
C ALA A 40 -11.44 21.50 -15.00
N ALA A 41 -10.55 22.46 -15.19
CA ALA A 41 -9.35 22.26 -15.98
C ALA A 41 -8.54 21.08 -15.42
N GLU A 42 -8.41 20.01 -16.21
CA GLU A 42 -7.66 18.83 -15.81
C GLU A 42 -6.18 19.20 -15.59
N PRO A 43 -5.52 18.65 -14.54
CA PRO A 43 -4.10 18.90 -14.34
C PRO A 43 -3.29 18.35 -15.53
N PRO A 44 -2.18 18.98 -15.94
CA PRO A 44 -1.28 18.42 -16.94
C PRO A 44 -0.85 16.99 -16.57
N LEU A 45 -0.63 16.12 -17.57
CA LEU A 45 -0.28 14.71 -17.32
C LEU A 45 0.97 14.57 -16.45
N ASP A 46 1.98 15.42 -16.62
CA ASP A 46 3.22 15.34 -15.84
C ASP A 46 3.03 15.72 -14.36
N ARG A 47 1.91 16.39 -14.00
CA ARG A 47 1.49 16.61 -12.61
C ARG A 47 0.83 15.38 -11.98
N LEU A 48 0.66 14.31 -12.75
CA LEU A 48 0.13 13.02 -12.29
C LEU A 48 1.24 12.01 -11.99
N ASP A 49 2.50 12.41 -12.00
CA ASP A 49 3.61 11.51 -11.67
C ASP A 49 3.51 11.04 -10.20
N PRO A 50 3.28 9.75 -9.93
CA PRO A 50 3.26 9.21 -8.58
C PRO A 50 4.63 9.28 -7.89
N PHE A 51 5.71 9.35 -8.65
CA PHE A 51 7.09 9.37 -8.15
C PHE A 51 7.71 10.76 -8.17
N GLY A 52 6.98 11.76 -8.69
CA GLY A 52 7.37 13.16 -8.65
C GLY A 52 7.21 13.79 -7.26
N ASP A 53 7.36 15.11 -7.20
CA ASP A 53 7.36 15.87 -5.96
C ASP A 53 6.13 15.59 -5.08
N ILE A 54 6.30 15.68 -3.76
CA ILE A 54 5.23 15.41 -2.79
C ILE A 54 4.00 16.32 -3.00
N GLU A 55 4.17 17.52 -3.56
CA GLU A 55 3.10 18.44 -3.91
C GLU A 55 2.15 17.88 -4.99
N ASN A 56 2.59 16.90 -5.79
CA ASN A 56 1.70 16.17 -6.69
C ASN A 56 0.61 15.43 -5.91
N PHE A 57 0.87 15.05 -4.65
CA PHE A 57 -0.14 14.39 -3.84
C PHE A 57 -1.40 15.23 -3.67
N ALA A 58 -1.28 16.55 -3.48
CA ALA A 58 -2.45 17.42 -3.37
C ALA A 58 -3.32 17.42 -4.64
N VAL A 59 -2.69 17.28 -5.82
CA VAL A 59 -3.36 17.15 -7.12
C VAL A 59 -4.00 15.78 -7.27
N LEU A 60 -3.31 14.73 -6.83
CA LEU A 60 -3.71 13.33 -6.99
C LEU A 60 -4.77 12.89 -5.99
N ARG A 61 -4.71 13.38 -4.75
CA ARG A 61 -5.52 12.95 -3.61
C ARG A 61 -7.03 12.87 -3.92
N PRO A 62 -7.65 13.84 -4.61
CA PRO A 62 -9.05 13.73 -5.01
C PRO A 62 -9.39 12.51 -5.89
N TYR A 63 -8.43 12.00 -6.68
CA TYR A 63 -8.60 10.82 -7.53
C TYR A 63 -8.33 9.52 -6.76
N LEU A 64 -7.35 9.52 -5.85
CA LEU A 64 -6.85 8.28 -5.21
C LEU A 64 -7.80 7.69 -4.17
N PHE A 65 -8.74 8.48 -3.66
CA PHE A 65 -9.74 8.07 -2.67
C PHE A 65 -11.18 8.11 -3.21
N ASP A 66 -11.34 8.25 -4.53
CA ASP A 66 -12.63 8.26 -5.20
C ASP A 66 -12.67 7.21 -6.33
N ALA A 67 -13.72 6.40 -6.38
CA ALA A 67 -13.85 5.32 -7.36
C ALA A 67 -13.90 5.83 -8.81
N ALA A 68 -14.65 6.91 -9.05
CA ALA A 68 -14.76 7.50 -10.38
C ALA A 68 -13.46 8.23 -10.77
N GLY A 69 -12.86 8.95 -9.81
CA GLY A 69 -11.59 9.65 -9.97
C GLY A 69 -10.43 8.71 -10.29
N GLY A 70 -10.29 7.61 -9.54
CA GLY A 70 -9.28 6.59 -9.78
C GLY A 70 -9.43 5.97 -11.17
N LYS A 71 -10.66 5.61 -11.57
CA LYS A 71 -10.94 5.11 -12.92
C LYS A 71 -10.56 6.13 -13.99
N HIS A 72 -10.97 7.39 -13.83
CA HIS A 72 -10.68 8.47 -14.78
C HIS A 72 -9.18 8.69 -14.93
N LEU A 73 -8.44 8.78 -13.82
CA LEU A 73 -6.98 8.93 -13.79
C LEU A 73 -6.28 7.81 -14.56
N VAL A 74 -6.65 6.55 -14.28
CA VAL A 74 -6.09 5.36 -14.93
C VAL A 74 -6.35 5.38 -16.44
N SER A 75 -7.60 5.64 -16.86
CA SER A 75 -7.96 5.69 -18.29
C SER A 75 -7.18 6.77 -19.03
N ARG A 76 -7.11 7.99 -18.46
CA ARG A 76 -6.43 9.14 -19.06
C ARG A 76 -4.94 8.86 -19.31
N LEU A 77 -4.26 8.30 -18.31
CA LEU A 77 -2.85 7.93 -18.42
C LEU A 77 -2.63 6.78 -19.42
N TRP A 78 -3.51 5.77 -19.41
CA TRP A 78 -3.40 4.65 -20.34
C TRP A 78 -3.66 5.05 -21.80
N GLU A 79 -4.60 5.96 -22.05
CA GLU A 79 -4.83 6.55 -23.37
C GLU A 79 -3.64 7.39 -23.84
N ALA A 80 -3.03 8.17 -22.94
CA ALA A 80 -1.82 8.92 -23.24
C ALA A 80 -0.65 7.98 -23.60
N TYR A 81 -0.46 6.90 -22.84
CA TYR A 81 0.50 5.85 -23.14
C TYR A 81 0.26 5.23 -24.52
N THR A 82 -0.97 4.80 -24.79
CA THR A 82 -1.33 4.11 -26.04
C THR A 82 -1.12 5.01 -27.27
N ARG A 83 -1.35 6.32 -27.15
CA ARG A 83 -1.13 7.28 -28.24
C ARG A 83 0.33 7.66 -28.45
N SER A 84 1.09 7.82 -27.37
CA SER A 84 2.44 8.40 -27.43
C SER A 84 3.57 7.37 -27.36
N GLY A 85 3.30 6.17 -26.85
CA GLY A 85 4.32 5.18 -26.51
C GLY A 85 5.19 5.56 -25.30
N ARG A 86 4.90 6.68 -24.62
CA ARG A 86 5.65 7.12 -23.43
C ARG A 86 5.41 6.18 -22.25
N ARG A 87 6.41 5.35 -21.98
CA ARG A 87 6.37 4.27 -20.98
C ARG A 87 5.92 4.73 -19.60
N GLU A 88 6.35 5.90 -19.15
CA GLU A 88 6.02 6.50 -17.86
C GLU A 88 4.51 6.62 -17.65
N TYR A 89 3.73 6.99 -18.67
CA TYR A 89 2.28 7.06 -18.57
C TYR A 89 1.65 5.67 -18.39
N GLY A 90 2.22 4.66 -19.04
CA GLY A 90 1.79 3.27 -18.87
C GLY A 90 2.11 2.74 -17.47
N GLU A 91 3.29 3.08 -16.94
CA GLU A 91 3.68 2.77 -15.57
C GLU A 91 2.78 3.46 -14.54
N TRP A 92 2.57 4.77 -14.64
CA TRP A 92 1.72 5.51 -13.71
C TRP A 92 0.29 4.98 -13.74
N ALA A 93 -0.24 4.65 -14.93
CA ALA A 93 -1.57 4.04 -15.05
C ALA A 93 -1.65 2.73 -14.25
N VAL A 94 -0.68 1.81 -14.37
CA VAL A 94 -0.72 0.54 -13.64
C VAL A 94 -0.46 0.68 -12.14
N VAL A 95 0.29 1.70 -11.71
CA VAL A 95 0.41 2.10 -10.30
C VAL A 95 -0.96 2.52 -9.76
N TYR A 96 -1.67 3.41 -10.46
CA TYR A 96 -2.95 3.95 -9.99
C TYR A 96 -4.13 2.98 -10.05
N VAL A 97 -4.00 1.84 -10.73
CA VAL A 97 -4.98 0.76 -10.63
C VAL A 97 -5.07 0.24 -9.18
N PHE A 98 -3.99 0.26 -8.39
CA PHE A 98 -4.05 -0.21 -7.01
C PHE A 98 -4.89 0.71 -6.11
N PRO A 99 -4.68 2.05 -6.06
CA PRO A 99 -5.60 2.98 -5.42
C PRO A 99 -7.04 2.86 -5.93
N TRP A 100 -7.26 2.74 -7.24
CA TRP A 100 -8.60 2.52 -7.79
C TRP A 100 -9.23 1.23 -7.24
N TRP A 101 -8.49 0.11 -7.21
CA TRP A 101 -8.93 -1.13 -6.59
C TRP A 101 -9.29 -0.94 -5.11
N ARG A 102 -8.48 -0.17 -4.36
CA ARG A 102 -8.72 0.14 -2.95
C ARG A 102 -10.00 0.95 -2.71
N THR A 103 -10.54 1.66 -3.70
CA THR A 103 -11.81 2.40 -3.53
C THR A 103 -13.05 1.53 -3.73
N MET A 104 -12.90 0.31 -4.27
CA MET A 104 -14.03 -0.59 -4.54
C MET A 104 -14.55 -1.22 -3.25
N ILE A 105 -15.87 -1.22 -3.05
CA ILE A 105 -16.52 -1.89 -1.91
C ILE A 105 -16.90 -3.31 -2.26
N ALA A 106 -17.53 -3.53 -3.43
CA ALA A 106 -18.00 -4.84 -3.80
C ALA A 106 -16.86 -5.74 -4.30
N ARG A 107 -16.87 -7.00 -3.82
CA ARG A 107 -15.91 -8.04 -4.22
C ARG A 107 -15.79 -8.20 -5.73
N LYS A 108 -16.92 -8.22 -6.44
CA LYS A 108 -16.94 -8.38 -7.90
C LYS A 108 -16.22 -7.23 -8.63
N ASP A 109 -16.33 -6.01 -8.11
CA ASP A 109 -15.74 -4.83 -8.74
C ASP A 109 -14.23 -4.80 -8.48
N ARG A 110 -13.79 -5.20 -7.28
CA ARG A 110 -12.38 -5.44 -6.96
C ARG A 110 -11.74 -6.46 -7.91
N VAL A 111 -12.37 -7.60 -8.14
CA VAL A 111 -11.88 -8.61 -9.08
C VAL A 111 -11.77 -8.03 -10.50
N SER A 112 -12.78 -7.27 -10.92
CA SER A 112 -12.78 -6.61 -12.24
C SER A 112 -11.59 -5.64 -12.40
N VAL A 113 -11.38 -4.75 -11.42
CA VAL A 113 -10.28 -3.77 -11.45
C VAL A 113 -8.92 -4.46 -11.40
N ALA A 114 -8.75 -5.50 -10.56
CA ALA A 114 -7.52 -6.28 -10.51
C ALA A 114 -7.17 -6.91 -11.87
N ARG A 115 -8.17 -7.47 -12.57
CA ARG A 115 -7.98 -8.04 -13.92
C ARG A 115 -7.66 -6.99 -14.98
N ILE A 116 -8.21 -5.78 -14.86
CA ILE A 116 -7.83 -4.64 -15.71
C ILE A 116 -6.35 -4.33 -15.49
N GLY A 117 -5.92 -4.19 -14.22
CA GLY A 117 -4.52 -3.94 -13.86
C GLY A 117 -3.56 -5.00 -14.38
N GLN A 118 -3.93 -6.29 -14.28
CA GLN A 118 -3.12 -7.38 -14.83
C GLN A 118 -2.93 -7.23 -16.34
N LYS A 119 -3.99 -6.99 -17.11
CA LYS A 119 -3.92 -6.84 -18.57
C LYS A 119 -3.04 -5.66 -18.96
N MET A 120 -3.20 -4.52 -18.29
CA MET A 120 -2.40 -3.33 -18.53
C MET A 120 -0.91 -3.58 -18.20
N ALA A 121 -0.61 -4.14 -17.04
CA ALA A 121 0.77 -4.41 -16.62
C ALA A 121 1.45 -5.46 -17.51
N GLN A 122 0.70 -6.48 -17.96
CA GLN A 122 1.19 -7.45 -18.95
C GLN A 122 1.49 -6.82 -20.30
N LYS A 123 0.63 -5.92 -20.79
CA LYS A 123 0.90 -5.16 -22.01
C LYS A 123 2.14 -4.28 -21.84
N LEU A 124 2.27 -3.57 -20.72
CA LEU A 124 3.45 -2.77 -20.41
C LEU A 124 4.74 -3.62 -20.38
N ALA A 125 4.69 -4.82 -19.80
CA ALA A 125 5.81 -5.75 -19.78
C ALA A 125 6.15 -6.29 -21.19
N ALA A 126 5.15 -6.51 -22.04
CA ALA A 126 5.37 -6.95 -23.42
C ALA A 126 6.00 -5.85 -24.28
N ASP A 127 5.52 -4.61 -24.14
CA ASP A 127 6.01 -3.45 -24.88
C ASP A 127 7.40 -2.99 -24.37
N HIS A 128 7.69 -3.20 -23.07
CA HIS A 128 8.94 -2.80 -22.42
C HIS A 128 9.52 -3.94 -21.54
N PRO A 129 10.04 -5.03 -22.13
CA PRO A 129 10.44 -6.25 -21.40
C PRO A 129 11.66 -6.10 -20.49
N SER A 130 12.43 -5.02 -20.65
CA SER A 130 13.54 -4.67 -19.75
C SER A 130 13.11 -3.74 -18.61
N HIS A 131 11.84 -3.32 -18.57
CA HIS A 131 11.33 -2.45 -17.52
C HIS A 131 10.64 -3.23 -16.41
N VAL A 132 11.03 -2.97 -15.17
CA VAL A 132 10.57 -3.70 -13.97
C VAL A 132 9.07 -3.51 -13.70
N ALA A 133 8.53 -2.32 -14.00
CA ALA A 133 7.16 -1.94 -13.64
C ALA A 133 6.11 -2.92 -14.17
N GLY A 134 6.22 -3.36 -15.42
CA GLY A 134 5.24 -4.28 -16.02
C GLY A 134 5.12 -5.60 -15.26
N TYR A 135 6.26 -6.20 -14.86
CA TYR A 135 6.26 -7.44 -14.08
C TYR A 135 5.83 -7.21 -12.64
N GLN A 136 6.34 -6.15 -12.00
CA GLN A 136 6.03 -5.83 -10.61
C GLN A 136 4.53 -5.58 -10.41
N TRP A 137 3.95 -4.70 -11.22
CA TRP A 137 2.54 -4.36 -11.09
C TRP A 137 1.62 -5.49 -11.55
N ALA A 138 2.05 -6.32 -12.51
CA ALA A 138 1.30 -7.54 -12.85
C ALA A 138 1.23 -8.50 -11.65
N ALA A 139 2.32 -8.67 -10.90
CA ALA A 139 2.32 -9.49 -9.69
C ALA A 139 1.39 -8.91 -8.61
N ILE A 140 1.45 -7.60 -8.36
CA ILE A 140 0.56 -6.93 -7.41
C ILE A 140 -0.90 -7.14 -7.81
N HIS A 141 -1.25 -6.98 -9.09
CA HIS A 141 -2.64 -7.12 -9.55
C HIS A 141 -3.12 -8.58 -9.59
N VAL A 142 -2.21 -9.56 -9.65
CA VAL A 142 -2.54 -10.96 -9.34
C VAL A 142 -2.80 -11.12 -7.85
N GLY A 143 -1.96 -10.55 -6.99
CA GLY A 143 -2.13 -10.56 -5.53
C GLY A 143 -3.45 -9.93 -5.08
N THR A 144 -3.85 -8.80 -5.66
CA THR A 144 -5.14 -8.16 -5.34
C THR A 144 -6.33 -8.98 -5.82
N GLU A 145 -6.23 -9.69 -6.95
CA GLU A 145 -7.25 -10.67 -7.35
C GLU A 145 -7.33 -11.81 -6.34
N ILE A 146 -6.19 -12.39 -5.92
CA ILE A 146 -6.13 -13.44 -4.89
C ILE A 146 -6.82 -12.97 -3.60
N LEU A 147 -6.51 -11.77 -3.12
CA LEU A 147 -7.15 -11.21 -1.92
C LEU A 147 -8.66 -11.00 -2.12
N SER A 148 -9.08 -10.55 -3.31
CA SER A 148 -10.49 -10.27 -3.60
C SER A 148 -11.31 -11.55 -3.76
N VAL A 149 -10.73 -12.60 -4.35
CA VAL A 149 -11.38 -13.91 -4.48
C VAL A 149 -11.25 -14.71 -3.17
N GLY A 150 -10.25 -14.45 -2.34
CA GLY A 150 -9.96 -15.25 -1.17
C GLY A 150 -8.76 -16.15 -1.44
N VAL A 151 -7.86 -16.21 -0.45
CA VAL A 151 -6.53 -16.83 -0.61
C VAL A 151 -6.61 -18.29 -1.03
N ILE A 152 -7.55 -19.05 -0.45
CA ILE A 152 -7.71 -20.49 -0.70
C ILE A 152 -8.25 -20.75 -2.10
N ASP A 153 -9.21 -19.95 -2.55
CA ASP A 153 -9.87 -20.09 -3.85
C ASP A 153 -8.95 -19.77 -5.03
N ALA A 154 -7.87 -19.03 -4.80
CA ALA A 154 -6.97 -18.51 -5.83
C ALA A 154 -5.51 -19.01 -5.70
N LEU A 155 -5.27 -20.11 -4.97
CA LEU A 155 -3.93 -20.68 -4.78
C LEU A 155 -3.20 -21.01 -6.10
N ASN A 156 -3.94 -21.36 -7.16
CA ASN A 156 -3.38 -21.65 -8.48
C ASN A 156 -2.69 -20.44 -9.14
N GLN A 157 -2.95 -19.21 -8.69
CA GLN A 157 -2.30 -17.99 -9.19
C GLN A 157 -0.97 -17.67 -8.49
N VAL A 158 -0.68 -18.31 -7.35
CA VAL A 158 0.51 -17.99 -6.53
C VAL A 158 1.81 -18.19 -7.31
N SER A 159 1.94 -19.26 -8.09
CA SER A 159 3.13 -19.54 -8.88
C SER A 159 3.39 -18.43 -9.91
N ARG A 160 2.33 -18.00 -10.61
CA ARG A 160 2.39 -16.89 -11.58
C ARG A 160 2.81 -15.59 -10.92
N MET A 161 2.23 -15.24 -9.77
CA MET A 161 2.63 -14.06 -8.99
C MET A 161 4.11 -14.12 -8.62
N ARG A 162 4.57 -15.26 -8.10
CA ARG A 162 5.97 -15.45 -7.69
C ARG A 162 6.94 -15.27 -8.86
N THR A 163 6.67 -15.92 -10.00
CA THR A 163 7.51 -15.79 -11.20
C THR A 163 7.61 -14.34 -11.69
N MET A 164 6.53 -13.57 -11.61
CA MET A 164 6.56 -12.15 -11.95
C MET A 164 7.43 -11.33 -10.98
N LEU A 165 7.35 -11.58 -9.68
CA LEU A 165 8.19 -10.91 -8.66
C LEU A 165 9.68 -11.29 -8.79
N GLU A 166 9.97 -12.55 -9.07
CA GLU A 166 11.33 -13.03 -9.34
C GLU A 166 11.91 -12.34 -10.58
N LYS A 167 11.12 -12.23 -11.65
CA LYS A 167 11.52 -11.50 -12.86
C LYS A 167 11.72 -10.01 -12.60
N ALA A 168 10.82 -9.37 -11.86
CA ALA A 168 10.95 -7.96 -11.47
C ALA A 168 12.23 -7.72 -10.67
N THR A 169 12.51 -8.60 -9.69
CA THR A 169 13.72 -8.55 -8.85
C THR A 169 15.00 -8.74 -9.67
N ALA A 170 14.97 -9.63 -10.67
CA ALA A 170 16.10 -9.86 -11.57
C ALA A 170 16.39 -8.67 -12.49
N ILE A 171 15.39 -7.85 -12.81
CA ILE A 171 15.55 -6.61 -13.58
C ILE A 171 16.06 -5.48 -12.68
N ASP A 172 15.34 -5.21 -11.59
CA ASP A 172 15.69 -4.16 -10.62
C ASP A 172 15.17 -4.54 -9.23
N ALA A 173 16.06 -5.07 -8.40
CA ALA A 173 15.77 -5.40 -7.01
C ALA A 173 15.51 -4.17 -6.11
N GLY A 174 15.90 -2.97 -6.56
CA GLY A 174 15.71 -1.70 -5.86
C GLY A 174 14.42 -0.97 -6.24
N TYR A 175 13.70 -1.44 -7.26
CA TYR A 175 12.52 -0.77 -7.78
C TYR A 175 11.52 -0.41 -6.68
N PHE A 176 11.18 0.89 -6.61
CA PHE A 176 10.30 1.47 -5.62
C PHE A 176 10.61 0.99 -4.19
N TYR A 177 11.84 1.27 -3.74
CA TYR A 177 12.37 0.92 -2.44
C TYR A 177 12.47 -0.60 -2.18
N GLY A 178 12.50 -1.43 -3.22
CA GLY A 178 12.52 -2.89 -3.10
C GLY A 178 11.13 -3.52 -3.01
N LEU A 179 10.13 -2.90 -3.65
CA LEU A 179 8.75 -3.37 -3.70
C LEU A 179 8.60 -4.85 -4.13
N PRO A 180 9.38 -5.38 -5.11
CA PRO A 180 9.26 -6.80 -5.46
C PRO A 180 9.48 -7.76 -4.28
N LYS A 181 10.52 -7.49 -3.47
CA LYS A 181 10.81 -8.29 -2.28
C LYS A 181 9.74 -8.09 -1.20
N LEU A 182 9.23 -6.87 -1.04
CA LEU A 182 8.17 -6.58 -0.06
C LEU A 182 6.89 -7.38 -0.33
N ILE A 183 6.44 -7.42 -1.59
CA ILE A 183 5.25 -8.18 -1.98
C ILE A 183 5.48 -9.68 -1.81
N LEU A 184 6.69 -10.16 -2.08
CA LEU A 184 7.04 -11.56 -1.83
C LEU A 184 7.02 -11.89 -0.33
N ALA A 185 7.52 -11.00 0.52
CA ALA A 185 7.45 -11.15 1.98
C ALA A 185 6.00 -11.22 2.47
N LYS A 186 5.13 -10.33 1.97
CA LYS A 186 3.69 -10.37 2.23
C LYS A 186 3.06 -11.70 1.79
N ALA A 187 3.43 -12.23 0.63
CA ALA A 187 2.95 -13.53 0.16
C ALA A 187 3.39 -14.67 1.10
N TYR A 188 4.65 -14.68 1.55
CA TYR A 188 5.15 -15.63 2.55
C TYR A 188 4.40 -15.52 3.89
N ALA A 189 4.03 -14.30 4.31
CA ALA A 189 3.29 -14.08 5.54
C ALA A 189 1.82 -14.52 5.45
N LYS A 190 1.17 -14.35 4.30
CA LYS A 190 -0.28 -14.61 4.16
C LYS A 190 -0.63 -16.00 3.66
N LEU A 191 0.11 -16.54 2.70
CA LEU A 191 -0.26 -17.80 2.04
C LEU A 191 -0.09 -19.01 2.97
N PRO A 192 -0.84 -20.11 2.78
CA PRO A 192 -0.65 -21.34 3.55
C PRO A 192 0.77 -21.90 3.41
N PRO A 193 1.31 -22.60 4.42
CA PRO A 193 2.63 -23.22 4.33
C PRO A 193 2.66 -24.40 3.36
N PHE A 194 3.87 -24.93 3.11
CA PHE A 194 4.07 -26.18 2.41
C PHE A 194 3.33 -27.34 3.13
N PRO A 195 2.71 -28.30 2.40
CA PRO A 195 2.75 -28.49 0.95
C PRO A 195 1.69 -27.73 0.15
N VAL A 196 0.82 -26.96 0.81
CA VAL A 196 -0.33 -26.31 0.16
C VAL A 196 0.11 -25.11 -0.69
N SER A 197 1.02 -24.29 -0.16
CA SER A 197 1.55 -23.13 -0.87
C SER A 197 2.95 -22.76 -0.33
N ILE A 198 3.36 -21.50 -0.48
CA ILE A 198 4.72 -21.04 -0.18
C ILE A 198 4.87 -20.44 1.21
N GLY A 199 3.83 -20.39 2.04
CA GLY A 199 3.82 -19.69 3.32
C GLY A 199 5.01 -20.02 4.23
N ASN A 200 5.67 -18.98 4.76
CA ASN A 200 6.79 -19.12 5.68
C ASN A 200 7.00 -17.79 6.45
N LEU A 201 6.55 -17.74 7.70
CA LEU A 201 6.59 -16.51 8.52
C LEU A 201 8.02 -16.06 8.84
N GLY A 202 8.94 -17.00 9.10
CA GLY A 202 10.35 -16.68 9.34
C GLY A 202 10.97 -15.98 8.13
N ARG A 203 10.79 -16.56 6.94
CA ARG A 203 11.27 -15.97 5.69
C ARG A 203 10.61 -14.62 5.38
N ALA A 204 9.32 -14.47 5.68
CA ALA A 204 8.65 -13.18 5.55
C ALA A 204 9.32 -12.13 6.44
N ARG A 205 9.60 -12.47 7.70
CA ARG A 205 10.28 -11.58 8.65
C ARG A 205 11.68 -11.21 8.18
N ASP A 206 12.49 -12.20 7.77
CA ASP A 206 13.85 -11.96 7.29
C ASP A 206 13.86 -10.98 6.11
N MET A 207 12.97 -11.17 5.14
CA MET A 207 12.84 -10.26 3.99
C MET A 207 12.43 -8.85 4.38
N LEU A 208 11.52 -8.70 5.36
CA LEU A 208 11.11 -7.38 5.86
C LEU A 208 12.27 -6.69 6.58
N GLU A 209 13.05 -7.43 7.38
CA GLU A 209 14.23 -6.91 8.05
C GLU A 209 15.31 -6.46 7.07
N GLU A 210 15.56 -7.23 6.01
CA GLU A 210 16.47 -6.84 4.93
C GLU A 210 16.06 -5.53 4.24
N LEU A 211 14.75 -5.25 4.17
CA LEU A 211 14.21 -4.03 3.56
C LEU A 211 14.19 -2.84 4.50
N ARG A 212 14.32 -3.06 5.82
CA ARG A 212 14.22 -2.01 6.86
C ARG A 212 15.05 -0.77 6.54
N PRO A 213 16.35 -0.86 6.14
CA PRO A 213 17.16 0.33 5.90
C PRO A 213 16.62 1.23 4.78
N ARG A 214 15.84 0.68 3.85
CA ARG A 214 15.33 1.38 2.66
C ARG A 214 13.88 1.80 2.78
N GLN A 215 13.08 1.10 3.60
CA GLN A 215 11.62 1.29 3.63
C GLN A 215 11.10 1.88 4.94
N ALA A 216 11.73 1.60 6.08
CA ALA A 216 11.14 1.92 7.38
C ALA A 216 10.88 3.44 7.59
N HIS A 217 11.68 4.30 6.96
CA HIS A 217 11.55 5.75 7.10
C HIS A 217 10.66 6.43 6.04
N VAL A 218 10.23 5.72 4.99
CA VAL A 218 9.57 6.33 3.82
C VAL A 218 8.31 5.59 3.37
N PHE A 219 8.17 4.30 3.70
CA PHE A 219 7.14 3.45 3.12
C PHE A 219 6.28 2.78 4.21
N ALA A 220 5.20 3.45 4.60
CA ALA A 220 4.33 3.03 5.71
C ALA A 220 3.83 1.58 5.63
N ILE A 221 3.55 1.09 4.42
CA ILE A 221 3.06 -0.27 4.22
C ILE A 221 4.04 -1.35 4.70
N TRP A 222 5.34 -1.06 4.75
CA TRP A 222 6.35 -1.95 5.34
C TRP A 222 6.05 -2.23 6.82
N HIS A 223 5.72 -1.20 7.60
CA HIS A 223 5.35 -1.34 9.02
C HIS A 223 4.09 -2.17 9.20
N LEU A 224 3.08 -1.94 8.35
CA LEU A 224 1.84 -2.71 8.37
C LEU A 224 2.10 -4.21 8.15
N PHE A 225 2.94 -4.55 7.17
CA PHE A 225 3.29 -5.95 6.88
C PHE A 225 4.19 -6.56 7.96
N LEU A 226 5.06 -5.76 8.57
CA LEU A 226 5.86 -6.19 9.72
C LEU A 226 4.99 -6.53 10.92
N ALA A 227 4.09 -5.63 11.30
CA ALA A 227 3.18 -5.82 12.42
C ALA A 227 2.27 -7.05 12.22
N GLU A 228 1.69 -7.19 11.02
CA GLU A 228 0.89 -8.39 10.71
C GLU A 228 1.72 -9.67 10.82
N THR A 229 2.96 -9.67 10.33
CA THR A 229 3.87 -10.82 10.45
C THR A 229 4.20 -11.13 11.90
N MET A 230 4.47 -10.12 12.74
CA MET A 230 4.73 -10.27 14.18
C MET A 230 3.54 -10.89 14.90
N TYR A 231 2.34 -10.37 14.64
CA TYR A 231 1.12 -10.93 15.22
C TYR A 231 0.95 -12.40 14.84
N LEU A 232 1.15 -12.75 13.57
CA LEU A 232 1.10 -14.12 13.07
C LEU A 232 2.19 -15.04 13.68
N GLN A 233 3.28 -14.47 14.19
CA GLN A 233 4.34 -15.18 14.92
C GLN A 233 4.06 -15.28 16.43
N GLY A 234 2.94 -14.75 16.92
CA GLY A 234 2.58 -14.77 18.33
C GLY A 234 3.11 -13.59 19.14
N ASP A 235 3.49 -12.49 18.50
CA ASP A 235 3.93 -11.24 19.13
C ASP A 235 2.91 -10.10 18.91
N PRO A 236 1.76 -10.09 19.62
CA PRO A 236 0.75 -9.05 19.47
C PRO A 236 1.21 -7.70 20.03
N ASP A 237 1.98 -7.67 21.11
CA ASP A 237 2.42 -6.42 21.74
C ASP A 237 3.41 -5.69 20.83
N GLY A 238 4.39 -6.41 20.27
CA GLY A 238 5.31 -5.84 19.30
C GLY A 238 4.60 -5.40 18.02
N ALA A 239 3.61 -6.16 17.54
CA ALA A 239 2.79 -5.75 16.40
C ALA A 239 2.07 -4.41 16.66
N LEU A 240 1.41 -4.27 17.82
CA LEU A 240 0.71 -3.04 18.19
C LEU A 240 1.67 -1.86 18.35
N SER A 241 2.88 -2.07 18.90
CA SER A 241 3.91 -1.04 19.00
C SER A 241 4.32 -0.52 17.63
N VAL A 242 4.60 -1.42 16.68
CA VAL A 242 4.98 -1.04 15.31
C VAL A 242 3.86 -0.23 14.63
N LEU A 243 2.60 -0.62 14.80
CA LEU A 243 1.46 0.10 14.23
C LEU A 243 1.30 1.51 14.80
N ALA A 244 1.56 1.70 16.09
CA ALA A 244 1.47 3.00 16.76
C ALA A 244 2.56 3.99 16.32
N GLU A 245 3.69 3.50 15.83
CA GLU A 245 4.85 4.33 15.47
C GLU A 245 4.85 4.80 14.01
N ILE A 246 3.97 4.28 13.14
CA ILE A 246 3.99 4.54 11.69
C ILE A 246 4.04 6.03 11.35
N GLU A 247 3.14 6.83 11.93
CA GLU A 247 3.04 8.27 11.63
C GLU A 247 4.32 9.02 12.01
N ALA A 248 4.96 8.64 13.12
CA ALA A 248 6.19 9.27 13.58
C ALA A 248 7.43 8.76 12.85
N ALA A 249 7.41 7.51 12.39
CA ALA A 249 8.55 6.85 11.74
C ALA A 249 8.67 7.18 10.25
N VAL A 250 7.58 7.57 9.58
CA VAL A 250 7.53 7.68 8.12
C VAL A 250 7.46 9.13 7.67
N THR A 251 8.40 9.51 6.80
CA THR A 251 8.38 10.78 6.06
C THR A 251 8.22 10.47 4.57
N PRO A 252 7.07 10.76 3.95
CA PRO A 252 6.88 10.54 2.52
C PRO A 252 7.78 11.45 1.69
N GLU A 253 8.28 10.94 0.57
CA GLU A 253 9.20 11.65 -0.34
C GLU A 253 8.52 12.10 -1.65
N ASN A 254 7.39 11.50 -2.00
CA ASN A 254 6.69 11.70 -3.27
C ASN A 254 5.18 11.43 -3.13
N GLY A 255 4.43 11.67 -4.21
CA GLY A 255 2.98 11.45 -4.25
C GLY A 255 2.54 10.04 -3.85
N ALA A 256 3.25 9.01 -4.29
CA ALA A 256 2.93 7.62 -4.00
C ALA A 256 3.16 7.26 -2.53
N THR A 257 4.29 7.67 -1.95
CA THR A 257 4.61 7.43 -0.54
C THR A 257 3.69 8.23 0.39
N ALA A 258 3.25 9.42 -0.01
CA ALA A 258 2.23 10.20 0.71
C ALA A 258 0.86 9.48 0.70
N TYR A 259 0.41 8.99 -0.46
CA TYR A 259 -0.80 8.15 -0.54
C TYR A 259 -0.69 6.90 0.33
N VAL A 260 0.44 6.21 0.28
CA VAL A 260 0.67 4.99 1.06
C VAL A 260 0.64 5.30 2.55
N LEU A 261 1.23 6.41 3.01
CA LEU A 261 1.12 6.82 4.41
C LEU A 261 -0.35 7.05 4.80
N GLU A 262 -1.07 7.92 4.08
CA GLU A 262 -2.45 8.29 4.42
C GLU A 262 -3.38 7.07 4.47
N SER A 263 -3.30 6.19 3.46
CA SER A 263 -4.11 4.95 3.43
C SER A 263 -3.69 3.94 4.51
N THR A 264 -2.39 3.79 4.77
CA THR A 264 -1.88 2.81 5.75
C THR A 264 -2.26 3.19 7.18
N LEU A 265 -2.40 4.48 7.52
CA LEU A 265 -2.84 4.86 8.87
C LEU A 265 -4.24 4.34 9.20
N GLY A 266 -5.16 4.36 8.24
CA GLY A 266 -6.49 3.75 8.40
C GLY A 266 -6.44 2.21 8.50
N ASP A 267 -5.58 1.59 7.69
CA ASP A 267 -5.37 0.14 7.70
C ASP A 267 -4.77 -0.32 9.03
N ALA A 268 -3.79 0.42 9.55
CA ALA A 268 -3.13 0.17 10.81
C ALA A 268 -4.10 0.28 11.99
N ALA A 269 -4.95 1.31 12.01
CA ALA A 269 -6.00 1.42 13.04
C ALA A 269 -6.95 0.21 13.03
N THR A 270 -7.33 -0.26 11.84
CA THR A 270 -8.21 -1.44 11.70
C THR A 270 -7.50 -2.73 12.13
N LEU A 271 -6.25 -2.91 11.73
CA LEU A 271 -5.45 -4.06 12.15
C LEU A 271 -5.24 -4.08 13.67
N SER A 272 -4.87 -2.95 14.27
CA SER A 272 -4.74 -2.82 15.73
C SER A 272 -6.00 -3.24 16.46
N LYS A 273 -7.16 -2.74 16.02
CA LYS A 273 -8.45 -3.13 16.59
C LYS A 273 -8.70 -4.64 16.48
N ARG A 274 -8.45 -5.23 15.31
CA ARG A 274 -8.65 -6.67 15.10
C ARG A 274 -7.70 -7.55 15.93
N ILE A 275 -6.47 -7.09 16.14
CA ILE A 275 -5.51 -7.74 17.04
C ILE A 275 -6.03 -7.70 18.48
N GLN A 276 -6.45 -6.52 18.95
CA GLN A 276 -6.95 -6.31 20.32
C GLN A 276 -8.22 -7.11 20.60
N ASP A 277 -9.16 -7.13 19.66
CA ASP A 277 -10.44 -7.82 19.81
C ASP A 277 -10.34 -9.33 19.49
N GLY A 278 -9.17 -9.83 19.06
CA GLY A 278 -8.98 -11.23 18.66
C GLY A 278 -9.75 -11.64 17.41
N THR A 279 -10.11 -10.70 16.55
CA THR A 279 -10.93 -10.91 15.33
C THR A 279 -10.14 -10.92 14.03
N TYR A 280 -8.81 -10.85 14.13
CA TYR A 280 -7.93 -11.04 12.98
C TYR A 280 -7.94 -12.52 12.55
N GLU A 281 -8.19 -12.79 11.27
CA GLU A 281 -8.07 -14.12 10.66
C GLU A 281 -7.24 -14.00 9.37
N ARG A 282 -6.17 -14.80 9.28
CA ARG A 282 -5.11 -14.68 8.27
C ARG A 282 -5.59 -14.84 6.82
N TYR A 283 -6.57 -15.69 6.57
CA TYR A 283 -7.02 -16.13 5.25
C TYR A 283 -8.36 -15.51 4.82
N LEU A 284 -9.15 -15.03 5.77
CA LEU A 284 -10.46 -14.42 5.57
C LEU A 284 -10.40 -12.89 5.53
N TRP A 285 -9.33 -12.29 6.07
CA TRP A 285 -9.18 -10.84 6.09
C TRP A 285 -7.76 -10.38 5.80
N ASP A 286 -7.68 -9.20 5.19
CA ASP A 286 -6.44 -8.48 4.94
C ASP A 286 -6.69 -6.98 5.11
N PRO A 287 -5.79 -6.21 5.74
CA PRO A 287 -5.96 -4.76 5.86
C PRO A 287 -6.24 -4.06 4.53
N LEU A 288 -5.68 -4.58 3.44
CA LEU A 288 -5.85 -3.98 2.11
C LEU A 288 -7.26 -4.19 1.51
N LEU A 289 -8.06 -5.07 2.11
CA LEU A 289 -9.46 -5.27 1.71
C LEU A 289 -10.39 -4.16 2.22
N GLU A 290 -9.96 -3.37 3.19
CA GLU A 290 -10.73 -2.20 3.60
C GLU A 290 -10.69 -1.13 2.51
N PRO A 291 -11.81 -0.47 2.18
CA PRO A 291 -11.78 0.63 1.24
C PRO A 291 -10.85 1.73 1.75
N ALA A 292 -9.91 2.19 0.93
CA ALA A 292 -9.06 3.31 1.31
C ALA A 292 -9.91 4.57 1.49
N ARG A 293 -9.68 5.30 2.59
CA ARG A 293 -10.37 6.55 2.91
C ARG A 293 -9.36 7.64 3.13
N ALA A 294 -9.68 8.83 2.63
CA ALA A 294 -8.90 10.01 2.92
C ALA A 294 -9.03 10.34 4.41
N LEU A 295 -7.93 10.72 5.04
CA LEU A 295 -7.95 11.29 6.38
C LEU A 295 -8.64 12.68 6.35
N PRO A 296 -9.29 13.10 7.44
CA PRO A 296 -9.75 14.48 7.55
C PRO A 296 -8.59 15.45 7.31
N ALA A 297 -8.84 16.51 6.54
CA ALA A 297 -7.88 17.59 6.30
C ALA A 297 -7.70 18.46 7.56
#